data_AF-G0U4D0-F1
#
_entry.id   AF-G0U4D0-F1
#
_cell.length_a   1.000
_cell.length_b   1.000
_cell.length_c   1.000
_cell.angle_alpha   90.00
_cell.angle_beta   90.00
_cell.angle_gamma   90.00
#
_symmetry.space_group_name_H-M   'P 1'
#
loop_
_entity.id
_entity.type
_entity.pdbx_description
1 polymer ?
#
loop_
_entity_poly.entity_id
_entity_poly.type
_entity_poly.pdbx_seq_one_letter_code
_entity_poly.pdbx_strand_id
1 'polypeptide(L)'
;MSSRFHQKYFLRCGHCKSTQRYAKGYRPIPNPILFDSDAHCRSYHRERQESAGMVRILPTCRCNKCLRIHSDWKVIDFQQFLDIKLAMSAEEKDKLLWPSAEERCREVTAVTPRPC
;
A
#
# COMPACT_ATOMS: atom_id res chain seq x y z
N MET A 1 -15.49 -6.84 3.42
CA MET A 1 -14.14 -6.59 3.99
C MET A 1 -14.23 -5.35 4.87
N SER A 2 -14.23 -5.52 6.19
CA SER A 2 -14.17 -4.40 7.14
C SER A 2 -12.72 -4.12 7.53
N SER A 3 -12.38 -2.87 7.77
CA SER A 3 -11.08 -2.47 8.32
C SER A 3 -11.34 -1.33 9.27
N ARG A 4 -11.13 -1.55 10.56
CA ARG A 4 -11.42 -0.52 11.55
C ARG A 4 -10.34 0.56 11.60
N PHE A 5 -9.09 0.16 11.38
CA PHE A 5 -7.92 1.01 11.53
C PHE A 5 -7.25 1.27 10.19
N HIS A 6 -6.59 2.43 10.11
CA HIS A 6 -5.73 2.77 9.00
C HIS A 6 -4.39 2.04 9.14
N GLN A 7 -3.91 1.43 8.05
CA GLN A 7 -2.61 0.78 8.03
C GLN A 7 -1.90 1.00 6.69
N LYS A 8 -0.58 1.13 6.76
CA LYS A 8 0.31 1.29 5.62
C LYS A 8 1.15 0.03 5.45
N TYR A 9 1.37 -0.34 4.20
CA TYR A 9 2.16 -1.49 3.81
C TYR A 9 3.14 -1.10 2.70
N PHE A 10 4.28 -1.79 2.65
CA PHE A 10 5.24 -1.70 1.56
C PHE A 10 5.08 -2.94 0.69
N LEU A 11 4.79 -2.72 -0.59
CA LEU A 11 4.61 -3.79 -1.55
C LEU A 11 5.74 -3.74 -2.59
N ARG A 12 6.47 -4.84 -2.75
CA ARG A 12 7.48 -5.00 -3.78
C ARG A 12 6.91 -5.81 -4.94
N CYS A 13 6.94 -5.23 -6.14
CA CYS A 13 6.46 -5.87 -7.35
C CYS A 13 7.38 -7.05 -7.71
N GLY A 14 6.81 -8.23 -7.98
CA GLY A 14 7.58 -9.38 -8.40
C GLY A 14 8.17 -9.25 -9.81
N HIS A 15 7.48 -8.54 -10.72
CA HIS A 15 7.93 -8.32 -12.10
C HIS A 15 9.08 -7.31 -12.23
N CYS A 16 8.88 -6.06 -11.81
CA CYS A 16 9.87 -4.99 -12.00
C CYS A 16 10.70 -4.63 -10.76
N LYS A 17 10.46 -5.32 -9.64
CA LYS A 17 11.14 -5.12 -8.34
C LYS A 17 10.96 -3.74 -7.71
N SER A 18 10.14 -2.85 -8.29
CA SER A 18 9.80 -1.55 -7.70
C SER A 18 9.04 -1.73 -6.39
N THR A 19 9.28 -0.84 -5.44
CA THR A 19 8.54 -0.82 -4.16
C THR A 19 7.57 0.33 -4.14
N GLN A 20 6.30 0.06 -3.82
CA GLN A 20 5.27 1.08 -3.68
C GLN A 20 4.58 1.00 -2.31
N ARG A 21 4.03 2.14 -1.88
CA ARG A 21 3.24 2.24 -0.65
C ARG A 21 1.80 1.89 -0.96
N TYR A 22 1.22 0.99 -0.18
CA TYR A 22 -0.20 0.69 -0.20
C TYR A 22 -0.82 1.12 1.12
N ALA A 23 -1.96 1.79 1.04
CA ALA A 23 -2.70 2.26 2.21
C ALA A 23 -4.06 1.60 2.24
N LYS A 24 -4.42 1.04 3.40
CA LYS A 24 -5.75 0.53 3.68
C LYS A 24 -6.44 1.52 4.61
N GLY A 25 -7.57 2.06 4.15
CA GLY A 25 -8.40 3.00 4.91
C GLY A 25 -9.46 2.31 5.75
N TYR A 26 -10.26 3.13 6.44
CA TYR A 26 -11.44 2.66 7.16
C TYR A 26 -12.49 2.10 6.19
N ARG A 27 -13.08 0.95 6.56
CA ARG A 27 -14.29 0.42 5.94
C ARG A 27 -15.23 -0.06 7.05
N PRO A 28 -16.51 0.34 7.01
CA PRO A 28 -17.47 0.00 8.07
C PRO A 28 -17.63 -1.51 8.23
N ILE A 29 -18.01 -1.91 9.44
CA ILE A 29 -18.41 -3.29 9.74
C ILE A 29 -19.71 -3.63 8.99
N PRO A 30 -20.01 -4.93 8.77
CA PRO A 30 -21.34 -5.34 8.32
C PRO A 30 -22.42 -4.81 9.27
N ASN A 31 -23.62 -4.54 8.74
CA ASN A 31 -24.69 -3.88 9.49
C ASN A 31 -25.05 -4.70 10.74
N PRO A 32 -24.85 -4.18 11.97
CA PRO A 32 -25.14 -4.92 13.18
C PRO A 32 -26.65 -5.06 13.46
N ILE A 33 -27.51 -4.23 12.84
CA ILE A 33 -28.98 -4.30 13.01
C ILE A 33 -29.54 -5.52 12.27
N LEU A 34 -29.11 -5.71 11.02
CA LEU A 34 -29.42 -6.91 10.23
C LEU A 34 -28.32 -7.93 10.48
N PHE A 35 -28.36 -8.55 11.65
CA PHE A 35 -27.26 -9.35 12.16
C PHE A 35 -27.01 -10.62 11.34
N ASP A 36 -25.77 -10.75 10.86
CA ASP A 36 -25.24 -11.94 10.19
C ASP A 36 -23.97 -12.38 10.91
N SER A 37 -24.06 -13.44 11.74
CA SER A 37 -22.94 -13.92 12.54
C SER A 37 -21.77 -14.42 11.68
N ASP A 38 -22.04 -15.08 10.55
CA ASP A 38 -21.00 -15.59 9.64
C ASP A 38 -20.21 -14.42 9.03
N ALA A 39 -20.90 -13.40 8.53
CA ALA A 39 -20.25 -12.21 7.99
C ALA A 39 -19.39 -11.51 9.04
N HIS A 40 -19.91 -11.36 10.27
CA HIS A 40 -19.18 -10.71 11.37
C HIS A 40 -17.93 -11.50 11.77
N CYS A 41 -18.05 -12.80 12.05
CA CYS A 41 -16.93 -13.64 12.48
C CYS A 41 -15.84 -13.72 11.40
N ARG A 42 -16.20 -13.97 10.13
CA ARG A 42 -15.21 -14.02 9.05
C ARG A 42 -14.54 -12.66 8.83
N SER A 43 -15.29 -11.57 8.94
CA SER A 43 -14.73 -10.22 8.80
C SER A 43 -13.69 -9.93 9.89
N TYR A 44 -13.96 -10.35 11.13
CA TYR A 44 -13.03 -10.24 12.26
C TYR A 44 -11.75 -11.05 12.03
N HIS A 45 -11.86 -12.33 11.66
CA HIS A 45 -10.66 -13.15 11.41
C HIS A 45 -9.83 -12.66 10.22
N ARG A 46 -10.49 -12.17 9.16
CA ARG A 46 -9.80 -11.55 8.02
C ARG A 46 -9.13 -10.23 8.42
N GLU A 47 -9.77 -9.40 9.25
CA GLU A 47 -9.18 -8.15 9.74
C GLU A 47 -7.89 -8.43 10.52
N ARG A 48 -7.86 -9.45 11.38
CA ARG A 48 -6.63 -9.86 12.08
C ARG A 48 -5.52 -10.30 11.13
N GLN A 49 -5.84 -11.03 10.05
CA GLN A 49 -4.87 -11.43 9.04
C GLN A 49 -4.32 -10.24 8.25
N GLU A 50 -5.18 -9.29 7.90
CA GLU A 50 -4.79 -8.04 7.25
C GLU A 50 -3.86 -7.23 8.17
N SER A 51 -4.23 -7.09 9.45
CA SER A 51 -3.48 -6.34 10.45
C SER A 51 -2.09 -6.92 10.74
N ALA A 52 -1.94 -8.25 10.63
CA ALA A 52 -0.68 -8.96 10.79
C ALA A 52 0.23 -8.94 9.55
N GLY A 53 0.11 -7.94 8.66
CA GLY A 53 0.95 -7.86 7.46
C GLY A 53 0.39 -8.59 6.24
N MET A 54 -0.93 -8.66 6.10
CA MET A 54 -1.61 -9.35 5.00
C MET A 54 -1.25 -10.84 4.89
N VAL A 55 -1.12 -11.52 6.03
CA VAL A 55 -0.78 -12.95 6.07
C VAL A 55 -1.85 -13.77 5.36
N ARG A 56 -1.42 -14.63 4.41
CA ARG A 56 -2.31 -15.47 3.57
C ARG A 56 -3.29 -14.67 2.71
N ILE A 57 -3.00 -13.39 2.46
CA ILE A 57 -3.77 -12.57 1.54
C ILE A 57 -2.93 -12.34 0.30
N LEU A 58 -3.50 -12.66 -0.86
CA LEU A 58 -2.89 -12.37 -2.15
C LEU A 58 -3.19 -10.90 -2.51
N PRO A 59 -2.22 -9.97 -2.44
CA PRO A 59 -2.50 -8.58 -2.70
C PRO A 59 -2.63 -8.37 -4.20
N THR A 60 -3.76 -7.83 -4.65
CA THR A 60 -3.98 -7.48 -6.06
C THR A 60 -4.02 -5.97 -6.19
N CYS A 61 -3.02 -5.39 -6.84
CA CYS A 61 -2.85 -3.94 -6.99
C CYS A 61 -2.30 -3.59 -8.37
N ARG A 62 -2.52 -2.35 -8.80
CA ARG A 62 -1.83 -1.79 -9.97
C ARG A 62 -0.40 -1.42 -9.58
N CYS A 63 0.59 -1.84 -10.36
CA CYS A 63 1.97 -1.38 -10.22
C CYS A 63 2.14 -0.04 -10.94
N ASN A 64 2.66 0.98 -10.25
CA ASN A 64 2.86 2.29 -10.84
C ASN A 64 3.94 2.34 -11.93
N LYS A 65 4.91 1.40 -11.90
CA LYS A 65 6.00 1.34 -12.89
C LYS A 65 5.64 0.44 -14.08
N CYS A 66 4.98 -0.70 -13.85
CA CYS A 66 4.52 -1.58 -14.94
C CYS A 66 3.20 -1.13 -15.57
N LEU A 67 2.45 -0.25 -14.89
CA LEU A 67 1.11 0.22 -15.25
C LEU A 67 0.02 -0.87 -15.35
N ARG A 68 0.32 -2.11 -14.93
CA ARG A 68 -0.57 -3.27 -14.98
C ARG A 68 -1.10 -3.64 -13.59
N ILE A 69 -2.29 -4.25 -13.56
CA ILE A 69 -2.86 -4.89 -12.37
C ILE A 69 -2.38 -6.34 -12.35
N HIS A 70 -1.79 -6.76 -11.23
CA HIS A 70 -1.40 -8.14 -10.99
C HIS A 70 -1.39 -8.45 -9.49
N SER A 71 -1.27 -9.73 -9.17
CA SER A 71 -1.18 -10.27 -7.82
C SER A 71 0.24 -10.65 -7.39
N ASP A 72 1.22 -10.47 -8.28
CA ASP A 72 2.63 -10.74 -8.00
C ASP A 72 3.27 -9.63 -7.14
N TRP A 73 2.91 -9.65 -5.86
CA TRP A 73 3.31 -8.67 -4.85
C TRP A 73 3.88 -9.37 -3.63
N LYS A 74 5.09 -8.98 -3.25
CA LYS A 74 5.67 -9.34 -1.95
C LYS A 74 5.39 -8.21 -0.96
N VAL A 75 4.61 -8.50 0.08
CA VAL A 75 4.49 -7.62 1.24
C VAL A 75 5.80 -7.71 2.02
N ILE A 76 6.43 -6.56 2.26
CA ILE A 76 7.64 -6.47 3.07
C ILE A 76 7.36 -5.65 4.31
N ASP A 77 7.97 -6.03 5.42
CA ASP A 77 7.92 -5.23 6.63
C ASP A 77 8.75 -3.94 6.48
N PHE A 78 8.64 -3.05 7.46
CA PHE A 78 9.31 -1.76 7.41
C PHE A 78 10.84 -1.91 7.49
N GLN A 79 11.36 -2.86 8.25
CA GLN A 79 12.80 -3.06 8.39
C GLN A 79 13.41 -3.57 7.08
N GLN A 80 12.79 -4.56 6.45
CA GLN A 80 13.15 -5.04 5.12
C GLN A 80 13.11 -3.91 4.08
N PHE A 81 12.11 -3.03 4.17
CA PHE A 81 12.07 -1.86 3.31
C PHE A 81 13.26 -0.91 3.55
N LEU A 82 13.62 -0.64 4.81
CA LEU A 82 14.80 0.17 5.14
C LEU A 82 16.08 -0.46 4.59
N ASP A 83 16.27 -1.76 4.79
CA ASP A 83 17.46 -2.47 4.30
C ASP A 83 17.56 -2.38 2.77
N ILE A 84 16.46 -2.62 2.06
CA ILE A 84 16.40 -2.47 0.59
C ILE A 84 16.70 -1.03 0.19
N LYS A 85 16.05 -0.05 0.83
CA LYS A 85 16.19 1.37 0.49
C LYS A 85 17.62 1.86 0.74
N LEU A 86 18.25 1.45 1.84
CA LEU A 86 19.60 1.91 2.20
C LEU A 86 20.68 1.28 1.33
N ALA A 87 20.47 0.05 0.85
CA ALA A 87 21.37 -0.61 -0.09
C ALA A 87 21.34 -0.04 -1.52
N MET A 88 20.30 0.72 -1.90
CA MET A 88 20.13 1.26 -3.25
C MET A 88 20.90 2.56 -3.50
N SER A 89 21.40 2.73 -4.73
CA SER A 89 21.97 4.00 -5.19
C SER A 89 20.89 5.10 -5.32
N ALA A 90 21.31 6.36 -5.48
CA ALA A 90 20.37 7.47 -5.70
C ALA A 90 19.53 7.27 -6.98
N GLU A 91 20.16 6.89 -8.08
CA GLU A 91 19.49 6.64 -9.36
C GLU A 91 18.47 5.49 -9.28
N GLU A 92 18.82 4.43 -8.56
CA GLU A 92 17.91 3.31 -8.33
C GLU A 92 16.71 3.71 -7.48
N LYS A 93 16.91 4.59 -6.50
CA LYS A 93 15.82 5.11 -5.66
C LYS A 93 14.79 5.86 -6.52
N ASP A 94 15.24 6.72 -7.43
CA ASP A 94 14.33 7.45 -8.33
C ASP A 94 13.57 6.50 -9.27
N LYS A 95 14.26 5.47 -9.76
CA LYS A 95 13.67 4.51 -10.69
C LYS A 95 12.68 3.56 -10.02
N LEU A 96 12.98 3.05 -8.83
CA LEU A 96 12.26 1.92 -8.21
C LEU A 96 11.38 2.30 -7.02
N LEU A 97 11.58 3.47 -6.41
CA LEU A 97 10.72 3.98 -5.34
C LEU A 97 9.73 5.02 -5.88
N TRP A 98 8.87 5.48 -4.97
CA TRP A 98 7.98 6.60 -5.24
C TRP A 98 8.75 7.94 -5.16
N PRO A 99 8.28 8.98 -5.86
CA PRO A 99 8.88 10.31 -5.81
C PRO A 99 8.99 10.83 -4.37
N SER A 100 10.07 11.54 -4.08
CA SER A 100 10.29 12.14 -2.77
C SER A 100 9.18 13.16 -2.43
N ALA A 101 9.06 13.53 -1.16
CA ALA A 101 8.08 14.56 -0.78
C ALA A 101 8.45 15.93 -1.37
N GLU A 102 9.75 16.19 -1.55
CA GLU A 102 10.29 17.43 -2.12
C GLU A 102 9.99 17.53 -3.62
N GLU A 103 10.12 16.44 -4.37
CA GLU A 103 9.72 16.37 -5.79
C GLU A 103 8.21 16.58 -5.98
N ARG A 104 7.37 15.97 -5.12
CA ARG A 104 5.92 16.17 -5.17
C ARG A 104 5.52 17.62 -4.93
N CYS A 105 6.18 18.32 -4.00
CA CYS A 105 5.91 19.74 -3.76
C CYS A 105 6.32 20.60 -4.97
N ARG A 106 7.45 20.28 -5.62
CA ARG A 106 7.90 20.98 -6.84
C ARG A 106 6.96 20.78 -8.03
N GLU A 107 6.46 19.56 -8.25
CA GLU A 107 5.44 19.29 -9.29
C GLU A 107 4.15 20.08 -9.05
N VAL A 108 3.68 20.17 -7.80
CA VAL A 108 2.47 20.95 -7.48
C VAL A 108 2.67 22.45 -7.72
N THR A 109 3.85 23.00 -7.43
CA THR A 109 4.15 24.42 -7.73
C THR A 109 4.34 24.70 -9.22
N ALA A 110 4.72 23.71 -10.03
CA ALA A 110 4.90 23.89 -11.47
C ALA A 110 3.56 23.91 -12.25
N VAL A 111 2.49 23.33 -11.70
CA VAL A 111 1.18 23.21 -12.36
C VAL A 111 0.21 24.35 -11.99
N THR A 112 0.47 25.09 -10.92
CA THR A 112 -0.33 26.28 -10.57
C THR A 112 0.57 27.47 -10.26
N PRO A 113 0.74 28.43 -11.17
CA PRO A 113 1.19 29.76 -10.77
C PRO A 113 0.06 30.37 -9.95
N ARG A 114 0.23 30.48 -8.64
CA ARG A 114 -0.70 31.28 -7.83
C ARG A 114 -0.52 32.74 -8.24
N PRO A 115 -1.59 33.47 -8.63
CA PRO A 115 -1.52 34.92 -8.67
C PRO A 115 -1.47 35.43 -7.22
N CYS A 116 -0.67 36.48 -7.00
CA CYS A 116 -0.59 37.22 -5.75
C CYS A 116 -1.94 37.78 -5.31
#